data_AF-A0A2K6REN1-F1
#
_entry.id   AF-A0A2K6REN1-F1
#
_cell.length_a   1.000
_cell.length_b   1.000
_cell.length_c   1.000
_cell.angle_alpha   90.00
_cell.angle_beta   90.00
_cell.angle_gamma   90.00
#
_symmetry.space_group_name_H-M   'P 1'
#
loop_
_entity.id
_entity.type
_entity.pdbx_description
1 polymer ?
#
loop_
_entity_poly.entity_id
_entity_poly.type
_entity_poly.pdbx_seq_one_letter_code
_entity_poly.pdbx_strand_id
1 'polypeptide(L)'
;MDSPWDDLALAFSRTSMFPFFDIAHYLVSVMAMKRQPGAAALAWKNPISSWFTAMLHCFGGGILSCLLLAEPPLKFLTNNTNILLASSIWYITFFCPYDLVSQGYSYLPVQLLASGMKEVTRTWKIVGGVTHANSYYKNGWIVMIAIGWARGAGGTIITNFERLVKGDWKPEGDEWLKMSYPSKVTLLGSVIFTFQHTQHLAISKHNLMFLYTIFIVATKVRIQSTYNYYKSCITIPL
;
A
#
# COMPACT_ATOMS: atom_id res chain seq x y z
N MET A 1 17.94 24.81 19.55
CA MET A 1 16.78 25.51 19.00
C MET A 1 16.12 24.54 18.05
N ASP A 2 15.07 23.86 18.50
CA ASP A 2 14.29 23.00 17.62
C ASP A 2 13.66 23.91 16.56
N SER A 3 13.96 23.64 15.30
CA SER A 3 13.41 24.45 14.23
C SER A 3 11.90 24.17 14.14
N PRO A 4 11.05 25.14 13.76
CA PRO A 4 9.62 24.90 13.54
C PRO A 4 9.35 23.74 12.56
N TRP A 5 10.34 23.44 11.70
CA TRP A 5 10.34 22.29 10.81
C TRP A 5 10.47 20.95 11.53
N ASP A 6 11.35 20.86 12.53
CA ASP A 6 11.55 19.63 13.30
C ASP A 6 10.30 19.30 14.12
N ASP A 7 9.64 20.31 14.70
CA ASP A 7 8.37 20.14 15.41
C ASP A 7 7.26 19.63 14.49
N LEU A 8 7.16 20.20 13.28
CA LEU A 8 6.21 19.76 12.26
C LEU A 8 6.47 18.31 11.83
N ALA A 9 7.72 17.97 11.53
CA ALA A 9 8.10 16.61 11.12
C ALA A 9 7.88 15.59 12.25
N LEU A 10 8.14 15.99 13.50
CA LEU A 10 7.89 15.18 14.67
C LEU A 10 6.39 14.95 14.87
N ALA A 11 5.57 16.00 14.80
CA ALA A 11 4.11 15.91 14.88
C ALA A 11 3.57 14.99 13.78
N PHE A 12 4.03 15.14 12.54
CA PHE A 12 3.67 14.28 11.42
C PHE A 12 4.01 12.81 11.70
N SER A 13 5.21 12.53 12.19
CA SER A 13 5.64 11.15 12.46
C SER A 13 4.84 10.45 13.57
N ARG A 14 4.25 11.23 14.48
CA ARG A 14 3.39 10.75 15.59
C ARG A 14 1.93 10.56 15.17
N THR A 15 1.58 10.89 13.92
CA THR A 15 0.21 10.71 13.41
C THR A 15 -0.20 9.24 13.51
N SER A 16 -1.33 8.98 14.16
CA SER A 16 -1.93 7.65 14.21
C SER A 16 -2.44 7.24 12.83
N MET A 17 -2.06 6.05 12.36
CA MET A 17 -2.57 5.48 11.10
C MET A 17 -4.02 5.00 11.24
N PHE A 18 -4.41 4.57 12.44
CA PHE A 18 -5.78 4.17 12.74
C PHE A 18 -6.62 5.38 13.19
N PRO A 19 -7.88 5.53 12.73
CA PRO A 19 -8.58 4.70 11.74
C PRO A 19 -8.46 5.21 10.30
N PHE A 20 -8.22 6.51 10.10
CA PHE A 20 -8.44 7.17 8.81
C PHE A 20 -7.50 6.70 7.69
N PHE A 21 -6.21 6.52 7.98
CA PHE A 21 -5.23 6.09 6.96
C PHE A 21 -5.37 4.61 6.62
N ASP A 22 -5.77 3.79 7.59
CA ASP A 22 -6.08 2.37 7.34
C ASP A 22 -7.34 2.22 6.50
N ILE A 23 -8.41 2.99 6.77
CA ILE A 23 -9.61 3.05 5.91
C ILE A 23 -9.23 3.42 4.49
N ALA A 24 -8.43 4.46 4.29
CA ALA A 24 -8.01 4.89 2.96
C ALA A 24 -7.20 3.81 2.24
N HIS A 25 -6.24 3.17 2.93
CA HIS A 25 -5.46 2.08 2.37
C HIS A 25 -6.35 0.90 1.95
N TYR A 26 -7.28 0.47 2.80
CA TYR A 26 -8.21 -0.61 2.50
C TYR A 26 -9.16 -0.25 1.35
N LEU A 27 -9.76 0.95 1.37
CA LEU A 27 -10.65 1.43 0.31
C LEU A 27 -9.94 1.46 -1.05
N VAL A 28 -8.76 2.07 -1.13
CA VAL A 28 -8.00 2.15 -2.39
C VAL A 28 -7.58 0.76 -2.87
N SER A 29 -7.21 -0.14 -1.96
CA SER A 29 -6.85 -1.53 -2.31
C SER A 29 -8.05 -2.34 -2.82
N VAL A 30 -9.20 -2.25 -2.16
CA VAL A 30 -10.44 -2.94 -2.57
C VAL A 30 -10.99 -2.35 -3.87
N MET A 31 -10.96 -1.02 -4.04
CA MET A 31 -11.36 -0.38 -5.30
C MET A 31 -10.45 -0.77 -6.46
N ALA A 32 -9.14 -0.92 -6.22
CA ALA A 32 -8.22 -1.43 -7.23
C ALA A 32 -8.51 -2.90 -7.59
N MET A 33 -8.93 -3.73 -6.63
CA MET A 33 -9.41 -5.09 -6.87
C MET A 33 -10.70 -5.08 -7.69
N LYS A 34 -11.70 -4.29 -7.29
CA LYS A 34 -13.02 -4.23 -7.95
C LYS A 34 -12.93 -3.76 -9.41
N ARG A 35 -11.99 -2.89 -9.74
CA ARG A 35 -11.73 -2.42 -11.12
C ARG A 35 -11.18 -3.50 -12.05
N GLN A 36 -10.75 -4.66 -11.53
CA GLN A 36 -10.27 -5.75 -12.37
C GLN A 36 -11.45 -6.40 -13.11
N PRO A 37 -11.25 -6.81 -14.38
CA PRO A 37 -12.30 -7.45 -15.16
C PRO A 37 -12.78 -8.73 -14.45
N GLY A 38 -14.09 -8.91 -14.33
CA GLY A 38 -14.69 -10.09 -13.70
C GLY A 38 -14.70 -10.09 -12.17
N ALA A 39 -14.04 -9.13 -11.49
CA ALA A 39 -13.97 -9.11 -10.02
C ALA A 39 -15.35 -8.96 -9.35
N ALA A 40 -16.22 -8.11 -9.91
CA ALA A 40 -17.59 -7.95 -9.41
C ALA A 40 -18.41 -9.24 -9.56
N ALA A 41 -18.38 -9.87 -10.74
CA ALA A 41 -19.07 -11.14 -10.98
C ALA A 41 -18.56 -12.26 -10.07
N LEU A 42 -17.24 -12.32 -9.83
CA LEU A 42 -16.64 -13.27 -8.89
C LEU A 42 -17.12 -13.04 -7.46
N ALA A 43 -17.28 -11.79 -7.02
CA ALA A 43 -17.77 -11.48 -5.68
C ALA A 43 -19.20 -11.97 -5.44
N TRP A 44 -20.08 -11.83 -6.44
CA TRP A 44 -21.45 -12.33 -6.37
C TRP A 44 -21.53 -13.86 -6.46
N LYS A 45 -20.68 -14.50 -7.27
CA LYS A 45 -20.65 -15.96 -7.44
C LYS A 45 -19.98 -16.68 -6.27
N ASN A 46 -18.87 -16.14 -5.77
CA ASN A 46 -17.99 -16.73 -4.76
C ASN A 46 -17.51 -15.65 -3.76
N PRO A 47 -18.37 -15.21 -2.82
CA PRO A 47 -18.05 -14.10 -1.92
C PRO A 47 -16.84 -14.36 -1.03
N ILE A 48 -16.65 -15.60 -0.57
CA ILE A 48 -15.48 -15.98 0.27
C ILE A 48 -14.17 -15.82 -0.50
N SER A 49 -14.14 -16.23 -1.77
CA SER A 49 -12.95 -16.08 -2.61
C SER A 49 -12.62 -14.61 -2.87
N SER A 50 -13.65 -13.78 -3.12
CA SER A 50 -13.48 -12.34 -3.27
C SER A 50 -13.00 -11.66 -1.98
N TRP A 51 -13.60 -12.01 -0.84
CA TRP A 51 -13.16 -11.50 0.46
C TRP A 51 -11.70 -11.86 0.74
N PHE A 52 -11.29 -13.10 0.47
CA PHE A 52 -9.91 -13.52 0.65
C PHE A 52 -8.95 -12.72 -0.24
N THR A 53 -9.28 -12.52 -1.52
CA THR A 53 -8.50 -11.65 -2.42
C THR A 53 -8.39 -10.23 -1.88
N ALA A 54 -9.49 -9.67 -1.35
CA ALA A 54 -9.48 -8.35 -0.72
C ALA A 54 -8.54 -8.29 0.49
N MET A 55 -8.52 -9.33 1.33
CA MET A 55 -7.58 -9.43 2.45
C MET A 55 -6.13 -9.47 1.96
N LEU A 56 -5.82 -10.19 0.89
CA LEU A 56 -4.48 -10.20 0.29
C LEU A 56 -4.07 -8.82 -0.24
N HIS A 57 -4.99 -8.09 -0.89
CA HIS A 57 -4.75 -6.71 -1.33
C HIS A 57 -4.52 -5.73 -0.16
N CYS A 58 -5.17 -5.96 0.98
CA CYS A 58 -5.09 -5.09 2.16
C CYS A 58 -3.86 -5.40 3.04
N PHE A 59 -3.60 -6.68 3.29
CA PHE A 59 -2.60 -7.17 4.24
C PHE A 59 -1.39 -7.84 3.59
N GLY A 60 -1.32 -7.89 2.26
CA GLY A 60 -0.27 -8.64 1.55
C GLY A 60 1.16 -8.19 1.89
N GLY A 61 1.39 -6.91 2.18
CA GLY A 61 2.70 -6.45 2.67
C GLY A 61 3.08 -7.06 4.02
N GLY A 62 2.11 -7.20 4.94
CA GLY A 62 2.30 -7.85 6.23
C GLY A 62 2.54 -9.35 6.08
N ILE A 63 1.71 -10.04 5.28
CA ILE A 63 1.83 -11.48 5.00
C ILE A 63 3.20 -11.80 4.40
N LEU A 64 3.63 -11.05 3.37
CA LEU A 64 4.92 -11.27 2.72
C LEU A 64 6.08 -11.06 3.70
N SER A 65 6.00 -10.02 4.54
CA SER A 65 7.02 -9.78 5.56
C SER A 65 7.08 -10.88 6.62
N CYS A 66 5.94 -11.48 6.99
CA CYS A 66 5.90 -12.60 7.91
C CYS A 66 6.53 -13.85 7.29
N LEU A 67 6.18 -14.16 6.02
CA LEU A 67 6.78 -15.28 5.28
C LEU A 67 8.30 -15.17 5.20
N LEU A 68 8.83 -13.98 4.87
CA LEU A 68 10.28 -13.75 4.77
C LEU A 68 11.00 -13.83 6.11
N LEU A 69 10.33 -13.56 7.23
CA LEU A 69 10.87 -13.68 8.58
C LEU A 69 10.57 -15.04 9.24
N ALA A 70 9.94 -15.97 8.52
CA ALA A 70 9.42 -17.22 9.06
C ALA A 70 8.48 -17.03 10.27
N GLU A 71 7.78 -15.90 10.33
CA GLU A 71 6.68 -15.67 11.26
C GLU A 71 5.37 -16.27 10.71
N PRO A 72 4.39 -16.58 11.57
CA PRO A 72 3.09 -17.06 11.13
C PRO A 72 2.45 -16.07 10.13
N PRO A 73 2.20 -16.44 8.86
CA PRO A 73 1.64 -15.52 7.86
C PRO A 73 0.21 -15.07 8.22
N LEU A 74 -0.47 -15.84 9.06
CA LEU A 74 -1.78 -15.54 9.61
C LEU A 74 -1.75 -14.58 10.82
N LYS A 75 -0.58 -14.01 11.17
CA LYS A 75 -0.46 -13.07 12.30
C LYS A 75 -1.35 -11.83 12.15
N PHE A 76 -1.68 -11.43 10.92
CA PHE A 76 -2.65 -10.35 10.71
C PHE A 76 -4.05 -10.69 11.24
N LEU A 77 -4.41 -11.99 11.35
CA LEU A 77 -5.66 -12.49 11.94
C LEU A 77 -5.84 -12.17 13.42
N THR A 78 -4.76 -11.82 14.12
CA THR A 78 -4.83 -11.44 15.53
C THR A 78 -5.44 -10.06 15.74
N ASN A 79 -5.41 -9.18 14.73
CA ASN A 79 -5.99 -7.85 14.82
C ASN A 79 -7.43 -7.83 14.27
N ASN A 80 -8.36 -8.26 15.12
CA ASN A 80 -9.79 -8.33 14.80
C ASN A 80 -10.35 -6.99 14.31
N THR A 81 -9.93 -5.86 14.89
CA THR A 81 -10.40 -4.53 14.51
C THR A 81 -10.07 -4.21 13.06
N ASN A 82 -8.83 -4.42 12.64
CA ASN A 82 -8.40 -4.15 11.27
C ASN A 82 -9.05 -5.09 10.26
N ILE A 83 -9.30 -6.34 10.64
CA ILE A 83 -9.97 -7.31 9.77
C ILE A 83 -11.43 -6.98 9.60
N LEU A 84 -12.13 -6.66 10.69
CA LEU A 84 -13.52 -6.21 10.62
C LEU A 84 -13.61 -4.96 9.76
N LEU A 85 -12.72 -3.99 9.96
CA LEU A 85 -12.68 -2.77 9.16
C LEU A 85 -12.46 -3.02 7.66
N ALA A 86 -11.45 -3.84 7.31
CA ALA A 86 -11.19 -4.20 5.91
C ALA A 86 -12.36 -5.01 5.30
N SER A 87 -12.98 -5.89 6.08
CA SER A 87 -14.13 -6.70 5.66
C SER A 87 -15.38 -5.84 5.45
N SER A 88 -15.64 -4.86 6.32
CA SER A 88 -16.72 -3.89 6.15
C SER A 88 -16.53 -3.06 4.89
N ILE A 89 -15.31 -2.58 4.64
CA ILE A 89 -15.00 -1.82 3.42
C ILE A 89 -15.20 -2.69 2.19
N TRP A 90 -14.74 -3.95 2.20
CA TRP A 90 -14.98 -4.90 1.12
C TRP A 90 -16.49 -5.11 0.86
N TYR A 91 -17.26 -5.38 1.92
CA TYR A 91 -18.68 -5.64 1.82
C TYR A 91 -19.44 -4.45 1.23
N ILE A 92 -19.22 -3.25 1.76
CA ILE A 92 -19.88 -2.04 1.27
C ILE A 92 -19.42 -1.74 -0.17
N THR A 93 -18.15 -1.96 -0.52
CA THR A 93 -17.66 -1.68 -1.88
C THR A 93 -18.28 -2.61 -2.94
N PHE A 94 -18.54 -3.88 -2.62
CA PHE A 94 -19.05 -4.86 -3.58
C PHE A 94 -20.58 -5.01 -3.58
N PHE A 95 -21.23 -4.84 -2.43
CA PHE A 95 -22.65 -5.18 -2.24
C PHE A 95 -23.54 -3.97 -1.89
N CYS A 96 -23.01 -2.74 -1.81
CA CYS A 96 -23.83 -1.56 -1.53
C CYS A 96 -24.84 -1.31 -2.67
N PRO A 97 -26.13 -1.09 -2.35
CA PRO A 97 -27.16 -0.78 -3.35
C PRO A 97 -26.77 0.50 -4.11
N TYR A 98 -27.01 0.50 -5.43
CA TYR A 98 -26.65 1.60 -6.35
C TYR A 98 -25.14 1.91 -6.48
N ASP A 99 -24.26 1.11 -5.88
CA ASP A 99 -22.80 1.28 -5.99
C ASP A 99 -22.30 2.68 -5.58
N LEU A 100 -22.93 3.27 -4.56
CA LEU A 100 -22.66 4.64 -4.10
C LEU A 100 -21.19 4.87 -3.74
N VAL A 101 -20.52 3.86 -3.17
CA VAL A 101 -19.10 3.97 -2.81
C VAL A 101 -18.20 4.07 -4.03
N SER A 102 -18.48 3.31 -5.09
CA SER A 102 -17.69 3.42 -6.32
C SER A 102 -17.97 4.72 -7.06
N GLN A 103 -19.21 5.21 -7.01
CA GLN A 103 -19.58 6.52 -7.54
C GLN A 103 -18.87 7.64 -6.77
N GLY A 104 -18.90 7.62 -5.43
CA GLY A 104 -18.18 8.58 -4.60
C GLY A 104 -16.67 8.53 -4.81
N TYR A 105 -16.10 7.34 -4.95
CA TYR A 105 -14.68 7.17 -5.28
C TYR A 105 -14.37 7.51 -6.75
N SER A 106 -15.35 7.69 -7.62
CA SER A 106 -15.11 8.06 -9.02
C SER A 106 -14.62 9.51 -9.15
N TYR A 107 -15.00 10.38 -8.21
CA TYR A 107 -14.58 11.78 -8.18
C TYR A 107 -13.07 11.92 -8.00
N LEU A 108 -12.44 12.70 -8.88
CA LEU A 108 -10.99 12.90 -8.88
C LEU A 108 -10.44 13.40 -7.52
N PRO A 109 -11.03 14.40 -6.84
CA PRO A 109 -10.54 14.86 -5.55
C PRO A 109 -10.49 13.74 -4.50
N VAL A 110 -11.51 12.88 -4.48
CA VAL A 110 -11.60 11.75 -3.54
C VAL A 110 -10.51 10.72 -3.84
N GLN A 111 -10.27 10.41 -5.12
CA GLN A 111 -9.17 9.51 -5.51
C GLN A 111 -7.79 10.06 -5.14
N LEU A 112 -7.56 11.37 -5.36
CA LEU A 112 -6.29 12.00 -5.04
C LEU A 112 -6.05 11.99 -3.53
N LEU A 113 -7.05 12.33 -2.71
CA LEU A 113 -6.95 12.26 -1.25
C LEU A 113 -6.71 10.83 -0.76
N ALA A 114 -7.52 9.86 -1.19
CA ALA A 114 -7.41 8.48 -0.75
C ALA A 114 -6.07 7.85 -1.18
N SER A 115 -5.62 8.12 -2.42
CA SER A 115 -4.32 7.65 -2.90
C SER A 115 -3.16 8.31 -2.16
N GLY A 116 -3.24 9.61 -1.86
CA GLY A 116 -2.27 10.32 -1.02
C GLY A 116 -2.16 9.69 0.36
N MET A 117 -3.30 9.48 1.04
CA MET A 117 -3.34 8.81 2.36
C MET A 117 -2.76 7.39 2.31
N LYS A 118 -3.00 6.63 1.24
CA LYS A 118 -2.38 5.30 1.07
C LYS A 118 -0.86 5.38 0.96
N GLU A 119 -0.31 6.38 0.29
CA GLU A 119 1.14 6.58 0.21
C GLU A 119 1.70 7.01 1.58
N VAL A 120 0.95 7.78 2.38
CA VAL A 120 1.30 8.04 3.80
C VAL A 120 1.43 6.70 4.53
N THR A 121 0.40 5.84 4.55
CA THR A 121 0.46 4.51 5.21
C THR A 121 1.64 3.65 4.75
N ARG A 122 2.05 3.78 3.49
CA ARG A 122 3.19 3.05 2.93
C ARG A 122 4.51 3.42 3.60
N THR A 123 4.77 4.69 3.88
CA THR A 123 5.99 5.11 4.59
C THR A 123 6.07 4.43 5.96
N TRP A 124 4.97 4.43 6.73
CA TRP A 124 4.93 3.79 8.05
C TRP A 124 5.11 2.27 7.95
N LYS A 125 4.56 1.63 6.91
CA LYS A 125 4.77 0.20 6.65
C LYS A 125 6.24 -0.14 6.35
N ILE A 126 6.91 0.65 5.51
CA ILE A 126 8.33 0.48 5.18
C ILE A 126 9.17 0.66 6.46
N VAL A 127 9.01 1.80 7.13
CA VAL A 127 9.77 2.11 8.36
C VAL A 127 9.53 1.04 9.42
N GLY A 128 8.28 0.65 9.64
CA GLY A 128 7.92 -0.41 10.57
C GLY A 128 8.52 -1.76 10.19
N GLY A 129 8.66 -2.06 8.89
CA GLY A 129 9.33 -3.27 8.39
C GLY A 129 10.83 -3.25 8.65
N VAL A 130 11.51 -2.13 8.36
CA VAL A 130 12.94 -1.93 8.62
C VAL A 130 13.25 -2.08 10.10
N THR A 131 12.46 -1.42 10.98
CA THR A 131 12.66 -1.53 12.43
C THR A 131 12.38 -2.93 12.96
N HIS A 132 11.37 -3.61 12.41
CA HIS A 132 11.00 -4.98 12.79
C HIS A 132 12.06 -5.99 12.34
N ALA A 133 12.64 -5.83 11.16
CA ALA A 133 13.74 -6.68 10.71
C ALA A 133 15.00 -6.50 11.57
N ASN A 134 15.31 -5.26 11.96
CA ASN A 134 16.48 -4.96 12.79
C ASN A 134 16.37 -5.55 14.21
N SER A 135 15.16 -5.79 14.74
CA SER A 135 15.02 -6.47 16.04
C SER A 135 15.40 -7.95 15.98
N TYR A 136 15.26 -8.61 14.82
CA TYR A 136 15.71 -9.99 14.60
C TYR A 136 17.19 -10.03 14.19
N TYR A 137 17.56 -9.24 13.19
CA TYR A 137 18.89 -9.24 12.59
C TYR A 137 19.54 -7.86 12.76
N LYS A 138 20.25 -7.68 13.89
CA LYS A 138 21.00 -6.45 14.15
C LYS A 138 22.04 -6.25 13.03
N ASN A 139 22.01 -5.08 12.39
CA ASN A 139 22.90 -4.72 11.27
C ASN A 139 22.77 -5.62 10.03
N GLY A 140 21.68 -6.38 9.88
CA GLY A 140 21.40 -7.15 8.66
C GLY A 140 20.80 -6.28 7.55
N TRP A 141 21.62 -5.45 6.88
CA TRP A 141 21.13 -4.41 5.97
C TRP A 141 20.26 -4.98 4.83
N ILE A 142 20.66 -6.11 4.27
CA ILE A 142 19.92 -6.79 3.20
C ILE A 142 18.54 -7.25 3.70
N VAL A 143 18.48 -7.81 4.91
CA VAL A 143 17.23 -8.27 5.52
C VAL A 143 16.30 -7.08 5.81
N MET A 144 16.86 -5.99 6.34
CA MET A 144 16.10 -4.76 6.60
C MET A 144 15.49 -4.18 5.31
N ILE A 145 16.26 -4.13 4.23
CA ILE A 145 15.79 -3.68 2.91
C ILE A 145 14.70 -4.61 2.39
N ALA A 146 14.91 -5.93 2.44
CA ALA A 146 13.96 -6.90 1.94
C ALA A 146 12.61 -6.83 2.67
N ILE A 147 12.61 -6.73 4.00
CA ILE A 147 11.40 -6.66 4.81
C ILE A 147 10.69 -5.31 4.68
N GLY A 148 11.45 -4.19 4.64
CA GLY A 148 10.88 -2.87 4.36
C GLY A 148 10.19 -2.84 3.00
N TRP A 149 10.83 -3.43 1.99
CA TRP A 149 10.31 -3.50 0.62
C TRP A 149 9.07 -4.39 0.55
N ALA A 150 9.12 -5.56 1.20
CA ALA A 150 7.99 -6.46 1.32
C ALA A 150 6.78 -5.80 1.98
N ARG A 151 6.97 -5.02 3.07
CA ARG A 151 5.83 -4.31 3.69
C ARG A 151 5.28 -3.18 2.84
N GLY A 152 6.12 -2.51 2.04
CA GLY A 152 5.73 -1.41 1.17
C GLY A 152 5.02 -1.84 -0.11
N ALA A 153 5.47 -2.92 -0.76
CA ALA A 153 5.00 -3.37 -2.08
C ALA A 153 4.52 -4.83 -2.14
N GLY A 154 4.53 -5.57 -1.02
CA GLY A 154 4.20 -6.99 -0.99
C GLY A 154 2.76 -7.33 -1.36
N GLY A 155 1.85 -6.35 -1.30
CA GLY A 155 0.48 -6.50 -1.81
C GLY A 155 0.47 -6.94 -3.28
N THR A 156 1.23 -6.26 -4.14
CA THR A 156 1.29 -6.57 -5.58
C THR A 156 1.87 -7.97 -5.82
N ILE A 157 2.96 -8.30 -5.12
CA ILE A 157 3.64 -9.60 -5.25
C ILE A 157 2.70 -10.75 -4.88
N ILE A 158 2.02 -10.65 -3.74
CA ILE A 158 1.08 -11.68 -3.28
C ILE A 158 -0.13 -11.78 -4.19
N THR A 159 -0.67 -10.66 -4.68
CA THR A 159 -1.86 -10.71 -5.56
C THR A 159 -1.53 -11.30 -6.93
N ASN A 160 -0.31 -11.12 -7.43
CA ASN A 160 0.12 -11.78 -8.67
C ASN A 160 0.27 -13.29 -8.48
N PHE A 161 0.81 -13.70 -7.32
CA PHE A 161 0.84 -15.12 -6.96
C PHE A 161 -0.57 -15.71 -6.82
N GLU A 162 -1.51 -14.97 -6.23
CA GLU A 162 -2.89 -15.40 -6.12
C GLU A 162 -3.57 -15.55 -7.49
N ARG A 163 -3.36 -14.62 -8.43
CA ARG A 163 -3.85 -14.75 -9.82
C ARG A 163 -3.27 -15.96 -10.53
N LEU A 164 -1.99 -16.25 -10.32
CA LEU A 164 -1.33 -17.46 -10.82
C LEU A 164 -2.03 -18.71 -10.28
N VAL A 165 -2.30 -18.78 -8.97
CA VAL A 165 -3.02 -19.91 -8.34
C VAL A 165 -4.45 -20.04 -8.87
N LYS A 166 -5.12 -18.93 -9.21
CA LYS A 166 -6.47 -18.93 -9.78
C LYS A 166 -6.53 -19.25 -11.28
N GLY A 167 -5.38 -19.44 -11.94
CA GLY A 167 -5.30 -19.84 -13.34
C GLY A 167 -5.39 -18.69 -14.35
N ASP A 168 -5.45 -17.43 -13.90
CA ASP A 168 -5.41 -16.23 -14.76
C ASP A 168 -3.96 -15.88 -15.14
N TRP A 169 -3.19 -16.87 -15.62
CA TRP A 169 -1.81 -16.67 -16.04
C TRP A 169 -1.75 -15.94 -17.39
N LYS A 170 -1.49 -14.64 -17.32
CA LYS A 170 -1.08 -13.83 -18.49
C LYS A 170 0.40 -13.48 -18.35
N PRO A 171 1.32 -14.27 -18.95
CA PRO A 171 2.75 -13.97 -18.94
C PRO A 171 3.07 -12.89 -19.98
N GLU A 172 2.37 -11.76 -19.94
CA GLU A 172 2.73 -10.60 -20.75
C GLU A 172 3.69 -9.72 -19.95
N GLY A 173 4.97 -10.13 -19.97
CA GLY A 173 6.12 -9.29 -19.65
C GLY A 173 6.41 -9.09 -18.17
N ASP A 174 7.09 -10.07 -17.57
CA ASP A 174 8.24 -9.83 -16.71
C ASP A 174 8.10 -8.70 -15.67
N GLU A 175 7.13 -8.80 -14.76
CA GLU A 175 6.93 -7.81 -13.68
C GLU A 175 8.12 -7.74 -12.72
N TRP A 176 8.92 -8.83 -12.66
CA TRP A 176 10.20 -8.91 -11.96
C TRP A 176 11.31 -8.15 -12.72
N LEU A 177 11.31 -8.18 -14.05
CA LEU A 177 12.28 -7.48 -14.91
C LEU A 177 11.89 -6.01 -15.15
N LYS A 178 10.59 -5.68 -15.13
CA LYS A 178 10.01 -4.33 -15.24
C LYS A 178 9.27 -3.95 -13.96
N MET A 179 10.05 -3.65 -12.92
CA MET A 179 9.51 -3.24 -11.63
C MET A 179 8.59 -2.00 -11.77
N SER A 180 7.38 -2.11 -11.21
CA SER A 180 6.40 -1.02 -11.20
C SER A 180 6.92 0.23 -10.46
N TYR A 181 6.40 1.42 -10.80
CA TYR A 181 6.75 2.66 -10.08
C TYR A 181 6.57 2.54 -8.55
N PRO A 182 5.42 2.03 -8.03
CA PRO A 182 5.25 1.75 -6.60
C PRO A 182 6.34 0.86 -6.00
N SER A 183 6.75 -0.19 -6.71
CA SER A 183 7.78 -1.13 -6.25
C SER A 183 9.18 -0.51 -6.26
N LYS A 184 9.50 0.35 -7.25
CA LYS A 184 10.76 1.11 -7.30
C LYS A 184 10.90 2.09 -6.13
N VAL A 185 9.86 2.86 -5.87
CA VAL A 185 9.86 3.87 -4.81
C VAL A 185 9.90 3.24 -3.42
N THR A 186 9.23 2.10 -3.22
CA THR A 186 9.29 1.35 -1.95
C THR A 186 10.65 0.71 -1.73
N LEU A 187 11.29 0.18 -2.76
CA LEU A 187 12.67 -0.32 -2.67
C LEU A 187 13.62 0.81 -2.28
N LEU A 188 13.55 1.95 -2.98
CA LEU A 188 14.34 3.14 -2.67
C LEU A 188 14.12 3.59 -1.21
N GLY A 189 12.86 3.69 -0.79
CA GLY A 189 12.53 4.03 0.59
C GLY A 189 13.14 3.06 1.59
N SER A 190 13.08 1.76 1.30
CA SER A 190 13.63 0.71 2.18
C SER A 190 15.15 0.81 2.31
N VAL A 191 15.87 1.14 1.23
CA VAL A 191 17.31 1.41 1.26
C VAL A 191 17.62 2.64 2.11
N ILE A 192 16.96 3.77 1.85
CA ILE A 192 17.24 5.03 2.55
C ILE A 192 16.90 4.91 4.05
N PHE A 193 15.77 4.29 4.41
CA PHE A 193 15.41 4.07 5.82
C PHE A 193 16.32 3.05 6.50
N THR A 194 16.86 2.06 5.77
CA THR A 194 17.85 1.14 6.33
C THR A 194 19.15 1.87 6.66
N PHE A 195 19.68 2.66 5.72
CA PHE A 195 20.89 3.47 5.97
C PHE A 195 20.70 4.51 7.07
N GLN A 196 19.49 5.03 7.20
CA GLN A 196 19.16 5.89 8.32
C GLN A 196 19.16 5.14 9.65
N HIS A 197 18.58 3.94 9.67
CA HIS A 197 18.54 3.13 10.89
C HIS A 197 19.94 2.66 11.31
N THR A 198 20.84 2.40 10.36
CA THR A 198 22.24 2.01 10.59
C THR A 198 23.19 3.20 10.81
N GLN A 199 22.66 4.42 10.99
CA GLN A 199 23.45 5.64 11.25
C GLN A 199 24.44 6.02 10.15
N HIS A 200 24.21 5.59 8.90
CA HIS A 200 25.01 6.01 7.75
C HIS A 200 24.50 7.33 7.13
N LEU A 201 23.27 7.73 7.44
CA LEU A 201 22.69 9.02 7.05
C LEU A 201 22.62 9.95 8.26
N ALA A 202 23.16 11.15 8.13
CA ALA A 202 23.11 12.19 9.17
C ALA A 202 21.81 13.03 9.07
N ILE A 203 20.65 12.36 9.08
CA ILE A 203 19.33 13.00 9.10
C ILE A 203 18.53 12.44 10.29
N SER A 204 17.54 13.15 10.82
CA SER A 204 16.64 12.57 11.82
C SER A 204 15.63 11.63 11.12
N LYS A 205 15.20 10.56 11.82
CA LYS A 205 14.19 9.62 11.29
C LYS A 205 12.88 10.35 10.93
N HIS A 206 12.47 11.30 11.77
CA HIS A 206 11.24 12.06 11.60
C HIS A 206 11.30 12.97 10.35
N ASN A 207 12.43 13.66 10.13
CA ASN A 207 12.62 14.50 8.95
C ASN A 207 12.68 13.66 7.67
N LEU A 208 13.36 12.51 7.71
CA LEU A 208 13.40 11.59 6.57
C LEU A 208 12.01 11.03 6.24
N MET A 209 11.24 10.64 7.26
CA MET A 209 9.85 10.20 7.09
C MET A 209 8.98 11.26 6.42
N PHE A 210 9.09 12.51 6.87
CA PHE A 210 8.34 13.62 6.32
C PHE A 210 8.70 13.91 4.86
N LEU A 211 10.00 14.08 4.57
CA LEU A 211 10.50 14.36 3.22
C LEU A 211 10.16 13.25 2.23
N TYR A 212 10.39 11.98 2.62
CA TYR A 212 10.05 10.84 1.78
C TYR A 212 8.54 10.78 1.52
N THR A 213 7.71 11.02 2.54
CA THR A 213 6.25 10.97 2.37
C THR A 213 5.74 12.07 1.44
N ILE A 214 6.23 13.30 1.59
CA ILE A 214 5.87 14.39 0.66
C ILE A 214 6.28 14.04 -0.77
N PHE A 215 7.49 13.52 -0.96
CA PHE A 215 7.99 13.13 -2.28
C PHE A 215 7.09 12.08 -2.96
N ILE A 216 6.74 11.01 -2.25
CA ILE A 216 5.90 9.95 -2.83
C ILE A 216 4.45 10.40 -3.05
N VAL A 217 3.89 11.21 -2.14
CA VAL A 217 2.52 11.74 -2.28
C VAL A 217 2.46 12.70 -3.45
N ALA A 218 3.37 13.67 -3.55
CA ALA A 218 3.42 14.64 -4.64
C ALA A 218 3.59 13.95 -5.99
N THR A 219 4.50 12.97 -6.08
CA THR A 219 4.71 12.23 -7.33
C THR A 219 3.50 11.37 -7.68
N LYS A 220 2.86 10.72 -6.70
CA LYS A 220 1.65 9.92 -6.93
C LYS A 220 0.48 10.78 -7.41
N VAL A 221 0.26 11.94 -6.79
CA VAL A 221 -0.78 12.90 -7.17
C VAL A 221 -0.53 13.42 -8.59
N ARG A 222 0.72 13.75 -8.93
CA ARG A 222 1.09 14.19 -10.28
C ARG A 222 0.79 13.12 -11.31
N ILE A 223 1.26 11.88 -11.10
CA ILE A 223 1.03 10.75 -12.02
C ILE A 223 -0.48 10.51 -12.20
N GLN A 224 -1.25 10.49 -11.11
CA GLN A 224 -2.69 10.27 -11.16
C GLN A 224 -3.42 11.40 -11.89
N SER A 225 -3.05 12.66 -11.63
CA SER A 225 -3.64 13.83 -12.31
C SER A 225 -3.35 13.80 -13.81
N THR A 226 -2.10 13.57 -14.21
CA THR A 226 -1.70 13.46 -15.61
C THR A 226 -2.42 12.30 -16.31
N TYR A 227 -2.51 11.12 -15.69
CA TYR A 227 -3.24 9.98 -16.26
C TYR A 227 -4.72 10.30 -16.50
N ASN A 228 -5.39 10.95 -15.54
CA ASN A 228 -6.80 11.32 -15.71
C ASN A 228 -6.98 12.40 -16.77
N TYR A 229 -6.06 13.37 -16.87
CA TYR A 229 -6.07 14.37 -17.94
C TYR A 229 -6.01 13.72 -19.32
N TYR A 230 -5.05 12.81 -19.56
CA TYR A 230 -4.95 12.09 -20.83
C TYR A 230 -6.18 11.21 -21.10
N LYS A 231 -6.70 10.53 -20.08
CA LYS A 231 -7.92 9.74 -20.20
C LYS A 231 -9.11 10.62 -20.63
N SER A 232 -9.28 11.79 -20.02
CA SER A 232 -10.30 12.75 -20.42
C SER A 232 -10.13 13.21 -21.86
N CYS A 233 -8.91 13.53 -22.31
CA CYS A 233 -8.66 13.93 -23.71
C CYS A 233 -8.98 12.82 -24.74
N ILE A 234 -8.70 11.56 -24.42
CA ILE A 234 -8.97 10.41 -25.32
C ILE A 234 -10.46 10.06 -25.36
N THR A 235 -11.23 10.42 -24.32
CA THR A 235 -12.67 10.10 -24.23
C THR A 235 -13.57 11.22 -24.76
N ILE A 236 -13.01 12.32 -25.29
CA ILE A 236 -13.77 13.33 -26.04
C ILE A 236 -13.99 12.75 -27.45
N PRO A 237 -15.23 12.43 -27.86
CA PRO A 237 -15.48 12.05 -29.23
C PRO A 237 -15.24 13.27 -30.13
N LEU A 238 -14.48 13.08 -31.22
CA LEU A 238 -14.49 13.96 -32.38
C LEU A 238 -15.87 13.91 -33.05
#